data_AF-A0A4Q0RVY4-F1
#
_entry.id   AF-A0A4Q0RVY4-F1
#
_cell.length_a   1.000
_cell.length_b   1.000
_cell.length_c   1.000
_cell.angle_alpha   90.00
_cell.angle_beta   90.00
_cell.angle_gamma   90.00
#
_symmetry.space_group_name_H-M   'P 1'
#
loop_
_entity.id
_entity.type
_entity.pdbx_description
1 polymer ?
#
loop_
_entity_poly.entity_id
_entity_poly.type
_entity_poly.pdbx_seq_one_letter_code
_entity_poly.pdbx_strand_id
1 'polypeptide(L)' 'MNEVEKTSFKAHIEATLQAVWDKAYGKLEIPHQPKDVFQTGGEHPKSLMSHLSLSLKEAKDTGIIENYHFGIASETGGA' A
#
# COMPACT_ATOMS: atom_id res chain seq x y z
N MET A 1 14.09 11.15 -14.30
CA MET A 1 13.73 11.42 -12.90
C MET A 1 12.55 10.51 -12.59
N ASN A 2 12.73 9.45 -11.80
CA ASN A 2 11.58 8.66 -11.33
C ASN A 2 11.01 9.42 -10.13
N GLU A 3 10.12 10.36 -10.41
CA GLU A 3 9.33 11.01 -9.38
C GLU A 3 8.43 9.96 -8.75
N VAL A 4 8.75 9.55 -7.52
CA VAL A 4 7.87 8.69 -6.75
C VAL A 4 6.63 9.51 -6.42
N GLU A 5 5.53 9.26 -7.13
CA GLU A 5 4.25 9.92 -6.87
C GLU A 5 3.74 9.50 -5.48
N LYS A 6 3.59 10.50 -4.60
CA LYS A 6 3.12 10.29 -3.23
C LYS A 6 1.75 10.93 -3.10
N THR A 7 0.77 10.14 -2.69
CA THR A 7 -0.55 10.65 -2.31
C THR A 7 -0.80 10.38 -0.83
N SER A 8 -1.44 11.32 -0.18
CA SER A 8 -1.86 11.21 1.22
C SER A 8 -3.36 11.35 1.28
N PHE A 9 -4.05 10.33 1.78
CA PHE A 9 -5.49 10.36 1.94
C PHE A 9 -5.91 9.80 3.29
N LYS A 10 -7.07 10.27 3.75
CA LYS A 10 -7.71 9.72 4.94
C LYS A 10 -8.48 8.45 4.54
N ALA A 11 -8.13 7.34 5.18
CA ALA A 11 -8.85 6.08 5.12
C ALA A 11 -9.49 5.78 6.48
N HIS A 12 -10.61 5.06 6.47
CA HIS A 12 -11.16 4.53 7.70
C HIS A 12 -10.25 3.44 8.26
N ILE A 13 -10.08 3.38 9.58
CA ILE A 13 -9.22 2.37 10.21
C ILE A 13 -9.79 0.93 10.10
N GLU A 14 -11.09 0.83 9.83
CA GLU A 14 -11.79 -0.42 9.50
C GLU A 14 -11.70 -0.76 8.01
N ALA A 15 -11.13 0.11 7.18
CA ALA A 15 -10.88 -0.20 5.79
C ALA A 15 -9.79 -1.28 5.69
N THR A 16 -9.99 -2.21 4.76
CA THR A 16 -9.00 -3.24 4.45
C THR A 16 -7.81 -2.64 3.70
N LEU A 17 -6.67 -3.31 3.79
CA LEU A 17 -5.49 -2.95 3.00
C LEU A 17 -5.81 -2.94 1.50
N GLN A 18 -6.66 -3.85 1.02
CA GLN A 18 -7.19 -3.82 -0.34
C GLN A 18 -7.96 -2.52 -0.65
N ALA A 19 -8.86 -2.08 0.24
CA ALA A 19 -9.63 -0.85 0.02
C ALA A 19 -8.73 0.40 0.05
N VAL A 20 -7.68 0.39 0.88
CA VAL A 20 -6.67 1.45 0.91
C VAL A 20 -5.89 1.46 -0.41
N TRP A 21 -5.51 0.29 -0.91
CA TRP A 21 -4.78 0.16 -2.17
C TRP A 21 -5.60 0.65 -3.37
N ASP A 22 -6.86 0.21 -3.49
CA ASP A 22 -7.80 0.65 -4.53
C ASP A 22 -8.01 2.18 -4.49
N LYS A 23 -8.18 2.72 -3.27
CA LYS A 23 -8.31 4.17 -3.06
C LYS A 23 -7.04 4.93 -3.42
N ALA A 24 -5.87 4.36 -3.20
CA ALA A 24 -4.60 4.95 -3.60
C ALA A 24 -4.51 5.07 -5.12
N TYR A 25 -4.91 4.04 -5.89
CA TYR A 25 -5.01 4.13 -7.35
C TYR A 25 -5.97 5.22 -7.81
N GLY A 26 -7.18 5.26 -7.24
CA GLY A 26 -8.14 6.31 -7.57
C GLY A 26 -7.65 7.72 -7.22
N LYS A 27 -6.70 7.86 -6.27
CA LYS A 27 -6.12 9.14 -5.86
C LYS A 27 -4.87 9.54 -6.63
N LEU A 28 -4.08 8.56 -7.04
CA LEU A 28 -2.90 8.76 -7.89
C LEU A 28 -3.30 8.96 -9.35
N GLU A 29 -4.55 8.64 -9.72
CA GLU A 29 -5.04 8.67 -11.10
C GLU A 29 -4.17 7.82 -12.05
N ILE A 30 -3.41 6.89 -11.48
CA ILE A 30 -2.57 5.94 -12.22
C ILE A 30 -3.36 4.68 -12.55
N PRO A 31 -3.12 4.07 -13.73
CA PRO A 31 -3.73 2.80 -14.07
C PRO A 31 -3.22 1.69 -13.14
N HIS A 32 -4.14 0.91 -12.59
CA HIS A 32 -3.81 -0.28 -11.80
C HIS A 32 -3.03 -1.28 -12.67
N GLN A 33 -1.75 -1.53 -12.36
CA GLN A 33 -1.01 -2.56 -13.06
C GLN A 33 -1.18 -3.90 -12.33
N PRO A 34 -1.41 -5.01 -13.06
CA PRO A 34 -1.51 -6.34 -12.45
C PRO A 34 -0.21 -6.81 -11.80
N LYS A 35 0.91 -6.12 -12.08
CA LYS A 35 2.23 -6.39 -11.52
C LYS A 35 2.57 -5.50 -10.33
N ASP A 36 1.64 -4.65 -9.90
CA ASP A 36 1.88 -3.81 -8.73
C ASP A 36 1.70 -4.63 -7.44
N VAL A 37 2.58 -4.34 -6.50
CA VAL A 37 2.67 -4.97 -5.20
C VAL A 37 2.42 -3.91 -4.15
N PHE A 38 1.39 -4.12 -3.33
CA PHE A 38 1.16 -3.32 -2.15
C PHE A 38 2.10 -3.74 -1.03
N GLN A 39 2.85 -2.80 -0.47
CA GLN A 39 3.82 -3.05 0.58
C GLN A 39 3.78 -1.96 1.65
N THR A 40 4.35 -2.23 2.83
CA THR A 40 4.53 -1.21 3.86
C THR A 40 5.57 -0.17 3.41
N GLY A 41 5.38 1.07 3.83
CA GLY A 41 6.40 2.12 3.70
C GLY A 41 7.39 2.04 4.86
N GLY A 42 8.69 2.05 4.56
CA GLY A 42 9.76 2.00 5.56
C GLY A 42 11.09 1.52 4.97
N GLU A 43 12.11 1.34 5.83
CA GLU A 43 13.43 0.80 5.44
C GLU A 43 13.37 -0.67 5.00
N HIS A 44 12.40 -1.42 5.53
CA HIS A 44 12.13 -2.81 5.15
C HIS A 44 10.68 -2.97 4.71
N PRO A 45 10.35 -2.62 3.44
CA PRO A 45 8.99 -2.76 2.96
C PRO A 45 8.61 -4.24 2.92
N LYS A 46 7.50 -4.57 3.56
CA LYS A 46 6.92 -5.93 3.59
C LYS A 46 5.74 -5.98 2.65
N SER A 47 5.70 -7.00 1.79
CA SER A 47 4.55 -7.24 0.91
C SER A 47 3.29 -7.50 1.71
N LEU A 48 2.27 -6.67 1.48
CA LEU A 48 0.96 -6.75 2.10
C LEU A 48 -0.02 -7.56 1.24
N MET A 49 0.41 -8.07 0.09
CA MET A 49 -0.42 -8.84 -0.85
C MET A 49 -1.11 -10.05 -0.19
N SER A 50 -0.40 -10.76 0.69
CA SER A 50 -0.97 -11.90 1.43
C SER A 50 -1.90 -11.49 2.57
N HIS A 51 -1.94 -10.20 2.89
CA HIS A 51 -2.66 -9.63 4.04
C HIS A 51 -3.70 -8.60 3.62
N LEU A 52 -4.04 -8.50 2.32
CA LEU A 52 -4.96 -7.50 1.77
C LEU A 52 -6.36 -7.54 2.40
N SER A 53 -6.78 -8.72 2.86
CA SER A 53 -8.04 -8.93 3.58
C SER A 53 -8.06 -8.35 4.99
N LEU A 54 -6.90 -8.03 5.57
CA LEU A 54 -6.82 -7.44 6.91
C LEU A 54 -7.18 -5.95 6.88
N SER A 55 -7.84 -5.52 7.94
CA SER A 55 -8.13 -4.11 8.20
C SER A 55 -6.87 -3.33 8.58
N LEU A 56 -6.83 -2.01 8.36
CA LEU A 56 -5.74 -1.16 8.87
C LEU A 56 -5.53 -1.32 10.38
N LYS A 57 -6.63 -1.49 11.12
CA LYS A 57 -6.60 -1.82 12.55
C LYS A 57 -5.89 -3.14 12.82
N GLU A 58 -6.33 -4.21 12.16
CA GLU A 58 -5.82 -5.56 12.37
C GLU A 58 -4.37 -5.67 11.97
N ALA A 59 -4.02 -5.17 10.78
CA ALA A 59 -2.65 -5.17 10.29
C ALA A 59 -1.69 -4.46 11.26
N LYS A 60 -2.15 -3.41 11.96
CA LYS A 60 -1.37 -2.75 12.99
C LYS A 60 -1.31 -3.56 14.29
N ASP A 61 -2.43 -4.11 14.71
CA ASP A 61 -2.55 -4.92 15.93
C ASP A 61 -1.67 -6.20 15.84
N THR A 62 -1.64 -6.83 14.67
CA THR A 62 -0.80 -8.00 14.38
C THR A 62 0.67 -7.65 14.11
N GLY A 63 1.03 -6.37 14.09
CA GLY A 63 2.40 -5.91 13.79
C GLY A 63 2.84 -6.14 12.34
N ILE A 64 1.89 -6.29 11.40
CA ILE A 64 2.17 -6.34 9.95
C ILE A 64 2.64 -4.97 9.48
N ILE A 65 1.99 -3.91 9.97
CA ILE A 65 2.31 -2.52 9.67
C ILE A 65 2.70 -1.80 10.96
N GLU A 66 3.84 -1.13 10.95
CA GLU A 66 4.28 -0.31 12.09
C GLU A 66 3.65 1.09 12.04
N ASN A 67 3.45 1.59 10.82
CA ASN A 67 2.86 2.89 10.54
C ASN A 67 1.85 2.78 9.39
N TYR A 68 0.96 3.76 9.27
CA TYR A 68 0.00 3.87 8.16
C TYR A 68 0.66 4.44 6.89
N HIS A 69 1.90 4.04 6.63
CA HIS A 69 2.62 4.37 5.41
C HIS A 69 2.66 3.13 4.54
N PHE A 70 2.30 3.30 3.28
CA PHE A 70 2.21 2.24 2.30
C PHE A 70 2.97 2.67 1.05
N GLY A 71 3.57 1.69 0.37
CA GLY A 71 4.17 1.83 -0.93
C GLY A 71 3.45 0.93 -1.92
N ILE A 72 3.30 1.41 -3.14
CA ILE A 72 2.97 0.57 -4.29
C ILE A 72 4.28 0.44 -5.06
N ALA A 73 4.77 -0.77 -5.24
CA ALA A 73 5.90 -1.03 -6.13
C ALA A 73 5.44 -1.90 -7.29
N SER A 74 5.76 -1.48 -8.51
CA SER A 74 5.65 -2.36 -9.66
C SER A 74 6.75 -3.44 -9.58
N GLU A 75 6.40 -4.70 -9.83
CA GLU A 75 7.31 -5.86 -9.86
C GLU A 75 8.54 -5.63 -10.77
N THR A 76 8.46 -4.67 -11.70
CA THR A 76 9.61 -4.13 -12.45
C THR A 76 10.30 -3.01 -11.68
N GLY A 77 10.98 -3.36 -10.59
CA GLY A 77 11.79 -2.44 -9.78
C GLY A 77 13.22 -2.92 -9.59
N GLY A 78 13.77 -3.67 -10.54
CA GLY A 78 15.20 -3.95 -10.62
C GLY A 78 15.85 -3.02 -11.64
N ALA A 79 16.51 -1.96 -11.16
CA ALA A 79 17.57 -1.26 -11.87
C ALA A 79 18.54 -0.66 -10.86
#